data_AF-A0A450Y2D3-F1
#
_entry.id   AF-A0A450Y2D3-F1
#
_cell.length_a   1.000
_cell.length_b   1.000
_cell.length_c   1.000
_cell.angle_alpha   90.00
_cell.angle_beta   90.00
_cell.angle_gamma   90.00
#
_symmetry.space_group_name_H-M   'P 1'
#
loop_
_entity.id
_entity.type
_entity.pdbx_description
1 polymer ?
#
loop_
_entity_poly.entity_id
_entity_poly.type
_entity_poly.pdbx_seq_one_letter_code
_entity_poly.pdbx_strand_id
1 'polypeptide(L)'
;MKDVIRYDNAWYVLATSSRADDRTRTLKHGETFVFFDRFGDIQDIGAGDQGLYHEGTRFLSYFELTLDDDGLRPALLHSTVKSDNSELIVDLTNPDLWDSDPKDNKRLLLPNGTLHLARSKVLGEGVHYERLLINHYGHGVLPLHFEFRFDADYADIFEVRGTVRPRRGRKLPPVVTENGVILGYEGLDGVRRQTRIVFNPKPDSISEKRCRYALQIPPRTPTNLYITVACESEKTPAVILDYGRAEVASHAEVPLAEKRKITLTTTNEQFNDWINRSAADLNMLISETHYGPYPYAGVPWFSTPFGRDGIITALQYLWLSPWLAKGVL
;
A
#
# COMPACT_ATOMS: atom_id res chain seq x y z
N MET A 1 -8.26 -20.07 13.14
CA MET A 1 -7.64 -21.13 13.98
C MET A 1 -7.64 -22.44 13.20
N LYS A 2 -6.79 -22.54 12.20
CA LYS A 2 -6.41 -23.75 11.46
C LYS A 2 -4.98 -23.44 11.03
N ASP A 3 -4.02 -24.23 11.49
CA ASP A 3 -2.66 -24.40 10.93
C ASP A 3 -1.74 -25.07 11.97
N VAL A 4 -2.04 -26.33 12.30
CA VAL A 4 -1.03 -27.24 12.86
C VAL A 4 -1.32 -28.64 12.30
N ILE A 5 -0.45 -29.13 11.42
CA ILE A 5 -0.38 -30.55 11.06
C ILE A 5 0.89 -31.10 11.71
N ARG A 6 0.75 -32.19 12.46
CA ARG A 6 1.86 -32.86 13.17
C ARG A 6 2.29 -34.08 12.37
N TYR A 7 3.55 -34.09 11.92
CA TYR A 7 4.18 -35.27 11.31
C TYR A 7 5.55 -35.52 11.97
N ASP A 8 5.77 -36.74 12.46
CA ASP A 8 7.04 -37.33 12.92
C ASP A 8 7.99 -36.51 13.82
N ASN A 9 7.51 -36.10 15.00
CA ASN A 9 8.33 -35.65 16.15
C ASN A 9 9.44 -34.61 15.88
N ALA A 10 9.41 -33.94 14.73
CA ALA A 10 10.21 -32.78 14.38
C ALA A 10 9.27 -31.59 14.28
N TRP A 11 9.55 -30.54 15.07
CA TRP A 11 8.86 -29.27 14.94
C TRP A 11 9.31 -28.61 13.63
N TYR A 12 8.64 -28.94 12.52
CA TYR A 12 8.81 -28.19 11.29
C TYR A 12 8.08 -26.86 11.47
N VAL A 13 8.84 -25.80 11.75
CA VAL A 13 8.30 -24.45 11.72
C VAL A 13 8.06 -24.13 10.25
N LEU A 14 6.83 -24.36 9.78
CA LEU A 14 6.35 -23.72 8.57
C LEU A 14 6.56 -22.22 8.77
N ALA A 15 7.41 -21.62 7.95
CA ALA A 15 7.66 -20.18 7.92
C ALA A 15 6.44 -19.37 7.42
N THR A 16 5.22 -19.91 7.55
CA THR A 16 3.95 -19.24 7.25
C THR A 16 3.26 -18.72 8.50
N SER A 17 3.69 -19.11 9.71
CA SER A 17 3.20 -18.53 10.96
C SER A 17 4.22 -17.59 11.60
N SER A 18 4.63 -16.55 10.88
CA SER A 18 5.24 -15.40 11.56
C SER A 18 4.15 -14.75 12.42
N ARG A 19 4.22 -14.99 13.74
CA ARG A 19 3.52 -14.23 14.78
C ARG A 19 3.44 -12.76 14.36
N ALA A 20 2.23 -12.19 14.37
CA ALA A 20 1.90 -10.80 14.08
C ALA A 20 3.07 -9.86 14.39
N ASP A 21 3.84 -9.53 13.35
CA ASP A 21 4.92 -8.56 13.44
C ASP A 21 4.29 -7.20 13.11
N ASP A 22 4.10 -6.45 14.18
CA ASP A 22 3.16 -5.36 14.44
C ASP A 22 3.54 -4.04 13.77
N ARG A 23 4.10 -4.08 12.56
CA ARG A 23 4.51 -2.85 11.85
C ARG A 23 3.83 -2.77 10.51
N THR A 24 2.68 -2.10 10.49
CA THR A 24 2.08 -1.57 9.27
C THR A 24 3.06 -0.64 8.54
N ARG A 25 2.83 -0.44 7.25
CA ARG A 25 3.55 0.55 6.42
C ARG A 25 2.55 1.56 5.92
N THR A 26 2.85 2.84 6.18
CA THR A 26 1.92 3.93 5.92
C THR A 26 2.46 4.84 4.85
N LEU A 27 1.66 5.10 3.82
CA LEU A 27 1.83 6.22 2.90
C LEU A 27 0.63 7.17 3.04
N LYS A 28 0.87 8.47 3.00
CA LYS A 28 -0.17 9.51 3.03
C LYS A 28 0.18 10.64 2.07
N HIS A 29 -0.81 11.03 1.29
CA HIS A 29 -0.77 12.18 0.39
C HIS A 29 -2.14 12.86 0.39
N GLY A 30 -2.18 14.12 0.83
CA GLY A 30 -3.43 14.88 0.99
C GLY A 30 -4.48 14.11 1.80
N GLU A 31 -5.67 13.96 1.24
CA GLU A 31 -6.83 13.22 1.78
C GLU A 31 -6.74 11.69 1.63
N THR A 32 -5.63 11.19 1.10
CA THR A 32 -5.44 9.77 0.78
C THR A 32 -4.36 9.17 1.68
N PHE A 33 -4.60 7.99 2.22
CA PHE A 33 -3.56 7.22 2.89
C PHE A 33 -3.76 5.73 2.68
N VAL A 34 -2.68 4.95 2.78
CA VAL A 34 -2.70 3.50 2.65
C VAL A 34 -1.95 2.84 3.79
N PHE A 35 -2.59 1.85 4.39
CA PHE A 35 -2.00 0.97 5.40
C PHE A 35 -1.77 -0.40 4.80
N PHE A 36 -0.50 -0.76 4.64
CA PHE A 36 -0.07 -2.08 4.22
C PHE A 36 0.43 -2.89 5.42
N ASP A 37 0.43 -4.21 5.29
CA ASP A 37 1.31 -5.06 6.10
C ASP A 37 2.79 -4.87 5.69
N ARG A 38 3.69 -5.56 6.39
CA ARG A 38 5.13 -5.49 6.11
C ARG A 38 5.53 -6.05 4.73
N PHE A 39 4.67 -6.81 4.06
CA PHE A 39 4.90 -7.36 2.72
C PHE A 39 4.39 -6.43 1.61
N GLY A 40 3.80 -5.29 1.98
CA GLY A 40 3.18 -4.36 1.03
C GLY A 40 1.80 -4.83 0.55
N ASP A 41 1.18 -5.78 1.23
CA ASP A 41 -0.18 -6.25 0.96
C ASP A 41 -1.19 -5.53 1.87
N ILE A 42 -2.45 -5.59 1.49
CA ILE A 42 -3.61 -5.20 2.32
C ILE A 42 -4.36 -6.49 2.62
N GLN A 43 -4.40 -6.84 3.91
CA GLN A 43 -5.00 -8.06 4.44
C GLN A 43 -6.21 -7.72 5.31
N ASP A 44 -7.21 -8.59 5.31
CA ASP A 44 -8.36 -8.51 6.21
C ASP A 44 -8.13 -9.30 7.52
N ILE A 45 -6.88 -9.32 7.99
CA ILE A 45 -6.45 -10.08 9.17
C ILE A 45 -6.04 -9.12 10.29
N GLY A 46 -6.35 -9.47 11.54
CA GLY A 46 -5.98 -8.67 12.71
C GLY A 46 -7.02 -7.61 13.03
N ALA A 47 -6.60 -6.35 13.19
CA ALA A 47 -7.50 -5.23 13.47
C ALA A 47 -8.40 -4.85 12.29
N GLY A 48 -8.14 -5.40 11.10
CA GLY A 48 -8.93 -5.14 9.89
C GLY A 48 -8.85 -3.67 9.45
N ASP A 49 -7.76 -2.99 9.78
CA ASP A 49 -7.52 -1.55 9.55
C ASP A 49 -6.63 -1.25 8.34
N GLN A 50 -6.06 -2.29 7.73
CA GLN A 50 -5.35 -2.17 6.46
C GLN A 50 -6.30 -1.75 5.34
N GLY A 51 -5.78 -0.98 4.39
CA GLY A 51 -6.56 -0.51 3.26
C GLY A 51 -6.06 0.78 2.64
N LEU A 52 -6.58 1.08 1.44
CA LEU A 52 -6.46 2.39 0.80
C LEU A 52 -7.69 3.22 1.17
N TYR A 53 -7.45 4.34 1.82
CA TYR A 53 -8.45 5.28 2.29
C TYR A 53 -8.35 6.58 1.52
N HIS A 54 -9.50 7.14 1.16
CA HIS A 54 -9.61 8.44 0.54
C HIS A 54 -10.85 9.14 1.09
N GLU A 55 -10.69 10.39 1.53
CA GLU A 55 -11.78 11.20 2.13
C GLU A 55 -12.55 10.43 3.23
N GLY A 56 -11.81 9.71 4.09
CA GLY A 56 -12.36 8.98 5.24
C GLY A 56 -13.10 7.67 4.91
N THR A 57 -13.07 7.20 3.65
CA THR A 57 -13.68 5.93 3.20
C THR A 57 -12.61 4.96 2.71
N ARG A 58 -12.75 3.66 3.02
CA ARG A 58 -11.85 2.60 2.53
C ARG A 58 -12.23 2.12 1.13
N PHE A 59 -11.49 2.58 0.12
CA PHE A 59 -11.69 2.21 -1.28
C PHE A 59 -11.09 0.85 -1.65
N LEU A 60 -10.09 0.36 -0.91
CA LEU A 60 -9.53 -0.98 -1.09
C LEU A 60 -9.35 -1.63 0.28
N SER A 61 -10.05 -2.74 0.52
CA SER A 61 -10.03 -3.47 1.79
C SER A 61 -9.18 -4.73 1.73
N TYR A 62 -8.79 -5.17 0.53
CA TYR A 62 -7.92 -6.31 0.32
C TYR A 62 -7.12 -6.11 -0.96
N PHE A 63 -5.82 -6.40 -0.91
CA PHE A 63 -4.91 -6.37 -2.05
C PHE A 63 -3.67 -7.20 -1.75
N GLU A 64 -3.57 -8.40 -2.33
CA GLU A 64 -2.51 -9.34 -2.01
C GLU A 64 -1.85 -9.89 -3.28
N LEU A 65 -0.51 -9.99 -3.24
CA LEU A 65 0.30 -10.70 -4.22
C LEU A 65 0.63 -12.13 -3.75
N THR A 66 0.35 -13.11 -4.60
CA THR A 66 0.77 -14.51 -4.41
C THR A 66 1.47 -15.07 -5.66
N LEU A 67 2.28 -16.10 -5.45
CA LEU A 67 2.98 -16.89 -6.46
C LEU A 67 2.27 -18.23 -6.64
N ASP A 68 2.21 -18.68 -7.89
CA ASP A 68 1.58 -19.92 -8.34
C ASP A 68 0.10 -20.09 -7.92
N ASP A 69 -0.52 -21.18 -8.36
CA ASP A 69 -1.93 -21.47 -8.10
C ASP A 69 -2.21 -21.87 -6.64
N ASP A 70 -1.17 -22.21 -5.87
CA ASP A 70 -1.30 -22.63 -4.46
C ASP A 70 -1.43 -21.44 -3.49
N GLY A 71 -1.43 -20.20 -3.99
CA GLY A 71 -1.60 -19.00 -3.17
C GLY A 71 -0.42 -18.72 -2.25
N LEU A 72 0.78 -19.09 -2.68
CA LEU A 72 1.99 -18.98 -1.87
C LEU A 72 2.47 -17.53 -1.81
N ARG A 73 2.65 -16.98 -0.61
CA ARG A 73 3.18 -15.62 -0.45
C ARG A 73 4.71 -15.61 -0.63
N PRO A 74 5.27 -14.58 -1.29
CA PRO A 74 6.70 -14.35 -1.28
C PRO A 74 7.26 -14.20 0.15
N ALA A 75 8.50 -14.64 0.37
CA ALA A 75 9.22 -14.46 1.62
C ALA A 75 9.80 -13.03 1.72
N LEU A 76 9.66 -12.41 2.89
CA LEU A 76 10.12 -11.04 3.14
C LEU A 76 11.63 -10.97 3.36
N LEU A 77 12.31 -10.08 2.64
CA LEU A 77 13.72 -9.74 2.86
C LEU A 77 13.85 -8.37 3.55
N HIS A 78 13.13 -7.36 3.04
CA HIS A 78 13.20 -6.00 3.54
C HIS A 78 11.89 -5.24 3.29
N SER A 79 11.57 -4.28 4.15
CA SER A 79 10.38 -3.43 4.00
C SER A 79 10.54 -2.12 4.74
N THR A 80 10.60 -1.02 3.99
CA THR A 80 10.85 0.32 4.51
C THR A 80 10.01 1.38 3.81
N VAL A 81 9.56 2.38 4.55
CA VAL A 81 9.03 3.63 3.99
C VAL A 81 10.16 4.65 4.04
N LYS A 82 10.39 5.39 2.94
CA LYS A 82 11.32 6.50 2.94
C LYS A 82 10.97 7.51 4.03
N SER A 83 11.99 8.19 4.58
CA SER A 83 11.79 9.11 5.70
C SER A 83 10.80 10.23 5.38
N ASP A 84 10.76 10.68 4.12
CA ASP A 84 9.88 11.72 3.60
C ASP A 84 8.47 11.23 3.21
N ASN A 85 8.15 9.95 3.47
CA ASN A 85 6.88 9.31 3.10
C ASN A 85 6.59 9.24 1.59
N SER A 86 7.58 9.48 0.73
CA SER A 86 7.39 9.51 -0.73
C SER A 86 7.24 8.12 -1.36
N GLU A 87 7.78 7.07 -0.74
CA GLU A 87 7.83 5.74 -1.33
C GLU A 87 7.92 4.65 -0.27
N LEU A 88 7.20 3.56 -0.49
CA LEU A 88 7.37 2.29 0.22
C LEU A 88 8.11 1.31 -0.69
N ILE A 89 9.20 0.75 -0.18
CA ILE A 89 10.02 -0.25 -0.85
C ILE A 89 9.93 -1.56 -0.06
N VAL A 90 9.57 -2.64 -0.74
CA VAL A 90 9.51 -3.99 -0.16
C VAL A 90 10.28 -4.95 -1.06
N ASP A 91 11.31 -5.57 -0.49
CA ASP A 91 12.08 -6.63 -1.14
C ASP A 91 11.61 -7.99 -0.63
N LEU A 92 11.28 -8.87 -1.57
CA LEU A 92 10.78 -10.21 -1.34
C LEU A 92 11.59 -11.22 -2.18
N THR A 93 11.45 -12.50 -1.86
CA THR A 93 11.97 -13.62 -2.65
C THR A 93 10.95 -14.76 -2.74
N ASN A 94 11.11 -15.65 -3.70
CA ASN A 94 10.27 -16.85 -3.76
C ASN A 94 10.64 -17.83 -2.63
N PRO A 95 9.68 -18.53 -2.01
CA PRO A 95 9.98 -19.71 -1.20
C PRO A 95 10.38 -20.89 -2.10
N ASP A 96 10.70 -22.03 -1.48
CA ASP A 96 10.81 -23.29 -2.22
C ASP A 96 9.47 -23.62 -2.89
N LEU A 97 9.47 -23.70 -4.24
CA LEU A 97 8.32 -24.13 -5.02
C LEU A 97 8.48 -25.60 -5.36
N TRP A 98 7.45 -26.37 -5.07
CA TRP A 98 7.42 -27.82 -5.24
C TRP A 98 6.43 -28.18 -6.33
N ASP A 99 6.68 -29.29 -7.00
CA ASP A 99 5.75 -29.86 -7.94
C ASP A 99 4.45 -30.25 -7.23
N SER A 100 3.31 -30.06 -7.91
CA SER A 100 1.97 -30.35 -7.40
C SER A 100 1.58 -31.83 -7.58
N ASP A 101 2.51 -32.70 -8.01
CA ASP A 101 2.25 -34.14 -8.19
C ASP A 101 1.74 -34.79 -6.88
N PRO A 102 0.57 -35.44 -6.90
CA PRO A 102 -0.04 -36.08 -5.73
C PRO A 102 0.70 -37.34 -5.21
N LYS A 103 1.79 -37.78 -5.85
CA LYS A 103 2.64 -38.87 -5.33
C LYS A 103 3.66 -38.31 -4.33
N ASP A 104 3.95 -39.05 -3.26
CA ASP A 104 4.82 -38.71 -2.10
C ASP A 104 6.28 -38.25 -2.41
N ASN A 105 6.63 -37.99 -3.68
CA ASN A 105 7.92 -37.53 -4.11
C ASN A 105 7.84 -36.13 -4.71
N LYS A 106 7.46 -35.14 -3.89
CA LYS A 106 7.43 -33.72 -4.28
C LYS A 106 8.81 -33.29 -4.74
N ARG A 107 8.93 -33.01 -6.04
CA ARG A 107 10.17 -32.51 -6.64
C ARG A 107 10.27 -31.00 -6.41
N LEU A 108 11.43 -30.52 -5.96
CA LEU A 108 11.72 -29.08 -5.92
C LEU A 108 11.79 -28.53 -7.35
N LEU A 109 10.89 -27.61 -7.70
CA LEU A 109 10.84 -26.92 -8.99
C LEU A 109 11.68 -25.65 -8.99
N LEU A 110 11.55 -24.85 -7.93
CA LEU A 110 12.28 -23.60 -7.78
C LEU A 110 12.85 -23.50 -6.37
N PRO A 111 14.18 -23.49 -6.20
CA PRO A 111 14.79 -23.23 -4.90
C PRO A 111 14.45 -21.83 -4.38
N ASN A 112 14.29 -21.70 -3.07
CA ASN A 112 14.21 -20.42 -2.38
C ASN A 112 15.39 -19.52 -2.76
N GLY A 113 15.14 -18.22 -2.92
CA GLY A 113 16.20 -17.25 -3.23
C GLY A 113 16.53 -17.13 -4.72
N THR A 114 15.82 -17.85 -5.60
CA THR A 114 16.09 -17.82 -7.05
C THR A 114 15.56 -16.53 -7.71
N LEU A 115 14.50 -15.95 -7.14
CA LEU A 115 13.88 -14.70 -7.56
C LEU A 115 14.08 -13.62 -6.52
N HIS A 116 14.34 -12.41 -6.98
CA HIS A 116 14.16 -11.19 -6.20
C HIS A 116 12.97 -10.41 -6.75
N LEU A 117 12.07 -10.06 -5.86
CA LEU A 117 10.85 -9.32 -6.16
C LEU A 117 10.91 -8.00 -5.39
N ALA A 118 11.06 -6.89 -6.11
CA ALA A 118 11.06 -5.56 -5.52
C ALA A 118 9.75 -4.86 -5.83
N ARG A 119 8.96 -4.57 -4.78
CA ARG A 119 7.75 -3.77 -4.86
C ARG A 119 8.09 -2.35 -4.47
N SER A 120 7.89 -1.41 -5.38
CA SER A 120 7.90 0.02 -5.05
C SER A 120 6.50 0.60 -5.18
N LYS A 121 6.12 1.41 -4.20
CA LYS A 121 4.77 1.95 -4.06
C LYS A 121 4.83 3.43 -3.77
N VAL A 122 4.07 4.21 -4.53
CA VAL A 122 3.91 5.66 -4.33
C VAL A 122 2.42 6.01 -4.28
N LEU A 123 2.12 7.16 -3.67
CA LEU A 123 0.75 7.66 -3.50
C LEU A 123 0.70 9.12 -3.95
N GLY A 124 -0.34 9.48 -4.71
CA GLY A 124 -0.57 10.87 -5.11
C GLY A 124 -1.99 11.08 -5.63
N GLU A 125 -2.63 12.17 -5.21
CA GLU A 125 -3.91 12.66 -5.75
C GLU A 125 -5.02 11.58 -5.81
N GLY A 126 -5.18 10.80 -4.74
CA GLY A 126 -6.20 9.74 -4.69
C GLY A 126 -5.81 8.44 -5.41
N VAL A 127 -4.57 8.32 -5.89
CA VAL A 127 -4.11 7.15 -6.65
C VAL A 127 -2.90 6.49 -5.99
N HIS A 128 -3.01 5.19 -5.75
CA HIS A 128 -1.92 4.31 -5.36
C HIS A 128 -1.29 3.69 -6.61
N TYR A 129 0.02 3.84 -6.75
CA TYR A 129 0.80 3.23 -7.83
C TYR A 129 1.76 2.21 -7.26
N GLU A 130 1.93 1.09 -7.95
CA GLU A 130 2.87 0.03 -7.60
C GLU A 130 3.65 -0.43 -8.82
N ARG A 131 4.97 -0.58 -8.67
CA ARG A 131 5.85 -1.31 -9.59
C ARG A 131 6.33 -2.58 -8.90
N LEU A 132 6.07 -3.73 -9.51
CA LEU A 132 6.68 -5.01 -9.16
C LEU A 132 7.80 -5.31 -10.16
N LEU A 133 9.04 -5.18 -9.71
CA LEU A 133 10.24 -5.59 -10.43
C LEU A 133 10.60 -7.03 -10.06
N ILE A 134 10.79 -7.87 -11.07
CA ILE A 134 11.11 -9.29 -10.94
C ILE A 134 12.48 -9.53 -11.56
N ASN A 135 13.42 -10.01 -10.75
CA ASN A 135 14.75 -10.42 -11.16
C ASN A 135 14.93 -11.92 -10.96
N HIS A 136 15.34 -12.62 -12.01
CA HIS A 136 15.63 -14.04 -11.98
C HIS A 136 17.14 -14.31 -12.02
N TYR A 137 17.66 -14.95 -10.97
CA TYR A 137 19.09 -15.26 -10.80
C TYR A 137 19.48 -16.70 -11.17
N GLY A 138 18.51 -17.53 -11.55
CA GLY A 138 18.74 -18.90 -11.97
C GLY A 138 19.25 -19.05 -13.40
N HIS A 139 19.21 -20.29 -13.88
CA HIS A 139 19.68 -20.68 -15.22
C HIS A 139 18.48 -21.07 -16.09
N GLY A 140 18.23 -20.31 -17.16
CA GLY A 140 17.14 -20.58 -18.11
C GLY A 140 15.91 -19.69 -17.89
N VAL A 141 14.95 -19.79 -18.80
CA VAL A 141 13.66 -19.06 -18.68
C VAL A 141 12.78 -19.79 -17.68
N LEU A 142 12.20 -19.05 -16.75
CA LEU A 142 11.34 -19.58 -15.69
C LEU A 142 9.86 -19.26 -15.98
N PRO A 143 9.01 -20.26 -16.26
CA PRO A 143 7.57 -20.06 -16.24
C PRO A 143 7.08 -19.90 -14.80
N LEU A 144 6.34 -18.83 -14.51
CA LEU A 144 5.77 -18.60 -13.17
C LEU A 144 4.44 -17.85 -13.26
N HIS A 145 3.51 -18.20 -12.36
CA HIS A 145 2.25 -17.45 -12.23
C HIS A 145 2.32 -16.45 -11.07
N PHE A 146 1.80 -15.25 -11.31
CA PHE A 146 1.54 -14.26 -10.26
C PHE A 146 0.04 -14.02 -10.21
N GLU A 147 -0.54 -14.02 -9.00
CA GLU A 147 -1.93 -13.67 -8.77
C GLU A 147 -2.00 -12.43 -7.87
N PHE A 148 -2.81 -11.46 -8.29
CA PHE A 148 -3.26 -10.35 -7.46
C PHE A 148 -4.71 -10.59 -7.07
N ARG A 149 -4.99 -10.61 -5.77
CA ARG A 149 -6.34 -10.71 -5.23
C ARG A 149 -6.74 -9.38 -4.62
N PHE A 150 -7.99 -8.97 -4.80
CA PHE A 150 -8.45 -7.67 -4.34
C PHE A 150 -9.94 -7.64 -3.95
N ASP A 151 -10.30 -6.74 -3.04
CA ASP A 151 -11.68 -6.44 -2.67
C ASP A 151 -11.81 -5.01 -2.16
N ALA A 152 -13.03 -4.46 -2.23
CA ALA A 152 -13.39 -3.14 -1.73
C ALA A 152 -14.68 -3.23 -0.91
N ASP A 153 -14.70 -2.59 0.26
CA ASP A 153 -15.85 -2.61 1.15
C ASP A 153 -16.50 -1.26 1.38
N TYR A 154 -15.82 -0.16 1.05
CA TYR A 154 -16.27 1.22 1.25
C TYR A 154 -16.70 1.50 2.69
N ALA A 155 -16.03 0.85 3.65
CA ALA A 155 -16.22 1.12 5.06
C ALA A 155 -15.70 2.53 5.39
N ASP A 156 -16.50 3.33 6.09
CA ASP A 156 -16.00 4.59 6.64
C ASP A 156 -15.06 4.34 7.83
N ILE A 157 -14.26 5.34 8.20
CA ILE A 157 -13.26 5.19 9.26
C ILE A 157 -13.86 4.79 10.62
N PHE A 158 -15.12 5.10 10.91
CA PHE A 158 -15.77 4.68 12.15
C PHE A 158 -16.22 3.22 12.08
N GLU A 159 -16.67 2.75 10.91
CA GLU A 159 -16.95 1.33 10.66
C GLU A 159 -15.70 0.47 10.90
N VAL A 160 -14.56 0.90 10.35
CA VAL A 160 -13.27 0.22 10.55
C VAL A 160 -12.87 0.19 12.03
N ARG A 161 -13.23 1.23 12.80
CA ARG A 161 -13.01 1.29 14.25
C ARG A 161 -14.00 0.45 15.07
N GLY A 162 -14.89 -0.31 14.43
CA GLY A 162 -15.86 -1.19 15.09
C GLY A 162 -17.23 -0.55 15.33
N THR A 163 -17.50 0.65 14.80
CA THR A 163 -18.84 1.23 14.86
C THR A 163 -19.76 0.49 13.90
N VAL A 164 -20.80 -0.15 14.41
CA VAL A 164 -21.78 -0.81 13.56
C VAL A 164 -22.74 0.22 12.98
N ARG A 165 -22.79 0.35 11.65
CA ARG A 165 -23.76 1.21 10.97
C ARG A 165 -25.11 0.51 10.84
N PRO A 166 -26.23 1.17 11.14
CA PRO A 166 -27.56 0.57 10.99
C PRO A 166 -27.95 0.36 9.52
N ARG A 167 -27.37 1.14 8.60
CA ARG A 167 -27.57 1.02 7.16
C ARG A 167 -26.26 1.30 6.44
N ARG A 168 -26.05 0.62 5.32
CA ARG A 168 -24.96 0.86 4.37
C ARG A 168 -25.55 1.22 3.01
N GLY A 169 -24.73 1.82 2.16
CA GLY A 169 -25.02 1.97 0.74
C GLY A 169 -25.01 0.63 0.02
N ARG A 170 -25.03 0.68 -1.31
CA ARG A 170 -25.12 -0.51 -2.17
C ARG A 170 -23.83 -0.73 -2.94
N LYS A 171 -23.21 -1.90 -2.77
CA LYS A 171 -22.14 -2.37 -3.68
C LYS A 171 -22.74 -2.59 -5.07
N LEU A 172 -22.07 -2.05 -6.08
CA LEU A 172 -22.43 -2.21 -7.48
C LEU A 172 -21.68 -3.43 -8.05
N PRO A 173 -22.24 -4.12 -9.07
CA PRO A 173 -21.53 -5.19 -9.75
C PRO A 173 -20.19 -4.71 -10.31
N PRO A 174 -19.09 -5.45 -10.10
CA PRO A 174 -17.79 -5.12 -10.68
C PRO A 174 -17.84 -5.08 -12.21
N VAL A 175 -17.11 -4.13 -12.81
CA VAL A 175 -16.95 -4.04 -14.27
C VAL A 175 -15.53 -4.47 -14.62
N VAL A 176 -15.38 -5.64 -15.25
CA VAL A 176 -14.10 -6.13 -15.74
C VAL A 176 -13.79 -5.49 -17.09
N THR A 177 -12.59 -4.95 -17.24
CA THR A 177 -12.07 -4.38 -18.49
C THR A 177 -10.96 -5.27 -19.05
N GLU A 178 -10.41 -4.91 -20.20
CA GLU A 178 -9.33 -5.68 -20.82
C GLU A 178 -8.06 -5.80 -19.94
N ASN A 179 -7.76 -4.75 -19.16
CA ASN A 179 -6.55 -4.64 -18.37
C ASN A 179 -6.81 -4.24 -16.91
N GLY A 180 -8.04 -4.40 -16.43
CA GLY A 180 -8.41 -3.94 -15.09
C GLY A 180 -9.80 -4.35 -14.62
N VAL A 181 -10.18 -3.79 -13.49
CA VAL A 181 -11.52 -3.91 -12.90
C VAL A 181 -11.93 -2.58 -12.27
N ILE A 182 -13.22 -2.29 -12.30
CA ILE A 182 -13.83 -1.18 -11.57
C ILE A 182 -14.78 -1.77 -10.54
N LEU A 183 -14.44 -1.57 -9.26
CA LEU A 183 -15.33 -1.86 -8.13
C LEU A 183 -16.15 -0.61 -7.86
N GLY A 184 -17.44 -0.75 -7.57
CA GLY A 184 -18.34 0.40 -7.41
C GLY A 184 -19.20 0.34 -6.16
N TYR A 185 -19.56 1.50 -5.63
CA TYR A 185 -20.43 1.65 -4.48
C TYR A 185 -21.25 2.93 -4.54
N GLU A 186 -22.54 2.81 -4.28
CA GLU A 186 -23.47 3.93 -4.17
C GLU A 186 -23.76 4.18 -2.69
N GLY A 187 -23.30 5.32 -2.17
CA GLY A 187 -23.51 5.69 -0.78
C GLY A 187 -24.96 6.07 -0.48
N LEU A 188 -25.31 6.13 0.82
CA LEU A 188 -26.64 6.62 1.26
C LEU A 188 -26.86 8.10 0.93
N ASP A 189 -25.78 8.82 0.65
CA ASP A 189 -25.75 10.19 0.14
C ASP A 189 -26.06 10.30 -1.37
N GLY A 190 -26.27 9.16 -2.04
CA GLY A 190 -26.49 9.10 -3.49
C GLY A 190 -25.20 9.32 -4.31
N VAL A 191 -24.04 9.43 -3.67
CA VAL A 191 -22.76 9.62 -4.38
C VAL A 191 -22.19 8.26 -4.77
N ARG A 192 -21.89 8.09 -6.06
CA ARG A 192 -21.16 6.92 -6.54
C ARG A 192 -19.66 7.10 -6.35
N ARG A 193 -19.06 6.07 -5.76
CA ARG A 193 -17.62 5.91 -5.52
C ARG A 193 -17.14 4.69 -6.28
N GLN A 194 -15.94 4.77 -6.82
CA GLN A 194 -15.34 3.71 -7.63
C GLN A 194 -13.88 3.49 -7.23
N THR A 195 -13.47 2.23 -7.26
CA THR A 195 -12.07 1.82 -7.12
C THR A 195 -11.66 1.21 -8.44
N ARG A 196 -10.85 1.94 -9.20
CA ARG A 196 -10.36 1.48 -10.50
C ARG A 196 -8.98 0.85 -10.32
N ILE A 197 -8.87 -0.43 -10.64
CA ILE A 197 -7.61 -1.19 -10.59
C ILE A 197 -7.18 -1.47 -12.03
N VAL A 198 -5.98 -1.00 -12.40
CA VAL A 198 -5.40 -1.17 -13.74
C VAL A 198 -4.07 -1.90 -13.63
N PHE A 199 -3.87 -2.87 -14.53
CA PHE A 199 -2.71 -3.74 -14.61
C PHE A 199 -1.99 -3.51 -15.94
N ASN A 200 -0.67 -3.29 -15.89
CA ASN A 200 0.16 -3.07 -17.07
C ASN A 200 1.52 -3.78 -16.91
N PRO A 201 1.98 -4.61 -17.86
CA PRO A 201 1.32 -5.01 -19.11
C PRO A 201 -0.02 -5.70 -18.86
N LYS A 202 -0.82 -5.83 -19.93
CA LYS A 202 -2.10 -6.54 -19.86
C LYS A 202 -1.89 -7.96 -19.29
N PRO A 203 -2.65 -8.36 -18.26
CA PRO A 203 -2.57 -9.71 -17.69
C PRO A 203 -3.24 -10.77 -18.59
N ASP A 204 -2.91 -12.03 -18.35
CA ASP A 204 -3.45 -13.17 -19.09
C ASP A 204 -4.91 -13.45 -18.75
N SER A 205 -5.33 -13.19 -17.50
CA SER A 205 -6.73 -13.28 -17.11
C SER A 205 -7.10 -12.31 -15.99
N ILE A 206 -8.33 -11.78 -16.04
CA ILE A 206 -8.91 -10.90 -15.04
C ILE A 206 -10.33 -11.37 -14.73
N SER A 207 -10.68 -11.31 -13.46
CA SER A 207 -12.02 -11.56 -12.92
C SER A 207 -12.40 -10.45 -11.93
N GLU A 208 -13.61 -10.53 -11.38
CA GLU A 208 -14.14 -9.54 -10.43
C GLU A 208 -13.31 -9.37 -9.14
N LYS A 209 -12.47 -10.35 -8.77
CA LYS A 209 -11.69 -10.33 -7.51
C LYS A 209 -10.21 -10.71 -7.67
N ARG A 210 -9.80 -11.12 -8.88
CA ARG A 210 -8.48 -11.69 -9.13
C ARG A 210 -7.96 -11.32 -10.51
N CYS A 211 -6.66 -11.10 -10.59
CA CYS A 211 -5.89 -10.88 -11.82
C CYS A 211 -4.71 -11.85 -11.82
N ARG A 212 -4.43 -12.51 -12.95
CA ARG A 212 -3.33 -13.48 -13.07
C ARG A 212 -2.43 -13.16 -14.26
N TYR A 213 -1.14 -13.31 -14.02
CA TYR A 213 -0.08 -13.31 -15.03
C TYR A 213 0.54 -14.69 -15.14
N ALA A 214 0.77 -15.16 -16.36
CA ALA A 214 1.53 -16.35 -16.71
C ALA A 214 2.81 -15.91 -17.44
N LEU A 215 3.87 -15.65 -16.68
CA LEU A 215 5.09 -15.02 -17.21
C LEU A 215 6.16 -16.05 -17.56
N GLN A 216 6.90 -15.75 -18.64
CA GLN A 216 8.16 -16.40 -18.96
C GLN A 216 9.30 -15.48 -18.54
N ILE A 217 9.85 -15.69 -17.34
CA ILE A 217 10.83 -14.79 -16.73
C ILE A 217 12.24 -15.12 -17.24
N PRO A 218 12.87 -14.27 -18.06
CA PRO A 218 14.23 -14.50 -18.52
C PRO A 218 15.24 -14.36 -17.38
N PRO A 219 16.35 -15.13 -17.39
CA PRO A 219 17.41 -14.95 -16.41
C PRO A 219 18.16 -13.63 -16.67
N ARG A 220 18.54 -12.92 -15.60
CA ARG A 220 19.33 -11.68 -15.64
C ARG A 220 18.71 -10.49 -16.40
N THR A 221 17.45 -10.59 -16.83
CA THR A 221 16.73 -9.47 -17.44
C THR A 221 15.53 -9.09 -16.56
N PRO A 222 15.48 -7.83 -16.07
CA PRO A 222 14.35 -7.30 -15.32
C PRO A 222 13.01 -7.46 -16.04
N THR A 223 12.00 -7.97 -15.33
CA THR A 223 10.60 -7.94 -15.78
C THR A 223 9.81 -7.02 -14.85
N ASN A 224 9.06 -6.06 -15.41
CA ASN A 224 8.27 -5.10 -14.62
C ASN A 224 6.78 -5.31 -14.84
N LEU A 225 6.03 -5.35 -13.75
CA LEU A 225 4.58 -5.17 -13.73
C LEU A 225 4.26 -3.86 -13.00
N TYR A 226 3.20 -3.20 -13.44
CA TYR A 226 2.70 -1.94 -12.91
C TYR A 226 1.24 -2.10 -12.56
N ILE A 227 0.87 -1.67 -11.36
CA ILE A 227 -0.49 -1.70 -10.85
C ILE A 227 -0.87 -0.29 -10.43
N THR A 228 -2.08 0.13 -10.78
CA THR A 228 -2.63 1.42 -10.39
C THR A 228 -3.98 1.21 -9.75
N VAL A 229 -4.18 1.74 -8.55
CA VAL A 229 -5.46 1.74 -7.84
C VAL A 229 -5.89 3.17 -7.60
N ALA A 230 -6.92 3.62 -8.32
CA ALA A 230 -7.46 4.97 -8.20
C ALA A 230 -8.76 4.99 -7.42
N CYS A 231 -8.85 5.91 -6.45
CA CYS A 231 -10.08 6.26 -5.75
C CYS A 231 -10.80 7.35 -6.56
N GLU A 232 -11.99 7.04 -7.09
CA GLU A 232 -12.76 7.96 -7.92
C GLU A 232 -14.14 8.21 -7.27
N SER A 233 -14.66 9.42 -7.44
CA SER A 233 -16.08 9.71 -7.19
C SER A 233 -16.67 10.46 -8.38
N GLU A 234 -18.00 10.47 -8.52
CA GLU A 234 -18.67 11.29 -9.56
C GLU A 234 -18.28 12.77 -9.52
N LYS A 235 -17.85 13.27 -8.36
CA LYS A 235 -17.44 14.68 -8.17
C LYS A 235 -15.95 14.89 -8.42
N THR A 236 -15.15 13.86 -8.25
CA THR A 236 -13.68 13.90 -8.24
C THR A 236 -13.12 12.73 -9.04
N PRO A 237 -12.99 12.85 -10.37
CA PRO A 237 -12.28 11.85 -11.17
C PRO A 237 -10.78 11.91 -10.85
N ALA A 238 -10.13 10.76 -10.80
CA ALA A 238 -8.69 10.69 -10.55
C ALA A 238 -7.90 10.95 -11.84
N VAL A 239 -6.84 11.75 -11.74
CA VAL A 239 -5.88 11.92 -12.85
C VAL A 239 -4.81 10.84 -12.72
N ILE A 240 -4.91 9.82 -13.57
CA ILE A 240 -3.99 8.69 -13.56
C ILE A 240 -2.75 9.00 -14.39
N LEU A 241 -1.58 8.91 -13.76
CA LEU A 241 -0.27 9.02 -14.42
C LEU A 241 0.31 7.63 -14.72
N ASP A 242 1.32 7.55 -15.58
CA ASP A 242 2.19 6.37 -15.57
C ASP A 242 3.04 6.35 -14.29
N TYR A 243 3.46 5.15 -13.87
CA TYR A 243 4.22 4.96 -12.64
C TYR A 243 5.47 5.86 -12.58
N GLY A 244 6.22 6.00 -13.67
CA GLY A 244 7.46 6.80 -13.66
C GLY A 244 7.18 8.27 -13.40
N ARG A 245 6.13 8.83 -13.99
CA ARG A 245 5.70 10.21 -13.71
C ARG A 245 5.12 10.36 -12.29
N ALA A 246 4.39 9.37 -11.79
CA ALA A 246 3.91 9.36 -10.41
C ALA A 246 5.05 9.29 -9.39
N GLU A 247 6.07 8.47 -9.64
CA GLU A 247 7.28 8.35 -8.82
C GLU A 247 8.04 9.68 -8.79
N VAL A 248 8.28 10.29 -9.96
CA VAL A 248 8.92 11.60 -10.05
C VAL A 248 8.09 12.69 -9.35
N ALA A 249 6.77 12.70 -9.53
CA ALA A 249 5.89 13.67 -8.87
C ALA A 249 5.95 13.52 -7.35
N SER A 250 5.83 12.30 -6.84
CA SER A 250 5.89 12.02 -5.39
C SER A 250 7.25 12.39 -4.78
N HIS A 251 8.35 12.13 -5.49
CA HIS A 251 9.70 12.54 -5.05
C HIS A 251 9.95 14.04 -5.19
N ALA A 252 9.30 14.71 -6.14
CA ALA A 252 9.40 16.16 -6.32
C ALA A 252 8.50 16.95 -5.35
N GLU A 253 7.45 16.32 -4.85
CA GLU A 253 6.54 16.84 -3.82
C GLU A 253 7.13 16.84 -2.42
N VAL A 254 8.37 16.35 -2.23
CA VAL A 254 9.15 16.65 -1.02
C VAL A 254 9.19 18.18 -0.87
N PRO A 255 8.44 18.77 0.08
CA PRO A 255 7.60 19.89 -0.31
C PRO A 255 8.37 21.20 -0.34
N LEU A 256 7.76 22.23 -0.94
CA LEU A 256 8.11 23.63 -0.67
C LEU A 256 8.27 23.95 0.85
N ALA A 257 7.68 23.13 1.72
CA ALA A 257 7.89 23.06 3.16
C ALA A 257 9.38 22.90 3.56
N GLU A 258 10.14 22.01 2.91
CA GLU A 258 11.59 21.87 3.17
C GLU A 258 12.36 23.10 2.70
N LYS A 259 11.99 23.67 1.54
CA LYS A 259 12.63 24.89 1.00
C LYS A 259 12.41 26.14 1.84
N ARG A 260 11.45 26.12 2.78
CA ARG A 260 11.07 27.25 3.63
C ARG A 260 11.26 26.97 5.13
N LYS A 261 11.92 25.86 5.46
CA LYS A 261 12.17 25.43 6.84
C LYS A 261 13.51 25.98 7.34
N ILE A 262 13.55 26.33 8.61
CA ILE A 262 14.82 26.51 9.31
C ILE A 262 15.39 25.10 9.57
N THR A 263 16.59 24.83 9.06
CA THR A 263 17.31 23.59 9.36
C THR A 263 17.95 23.71 10.74
N LEU A 264 17.63 22.76 11.62
CA LEU A 264 18.30 22.63 12.92
C LEU A 264 19.39 21.57 12.81
N THR A 265 20.60 21.93 13.19
CA THR A 265 21.72 20.98 13.28
C THR A 265 22.38 21.11 14.64
N THR A 266 22.66 19.98 15.26
CA THR A 266 23.39 19.90 16.52
C THR A 266 24.60 18.99 16.38
N THR A 267 25.50 19.01 17.36
CA THR A 267 26.63 18.08 17.43
C THR A 267 26.24 16.66 17.82
N ASN A 268 24.96 16.42 18.13
CA ASN A 268 24.44 15.10 18.50
C ASN A 268 23.60 14.54 17.35
N GLU A 269 24.15 13.54 16.65
CA GLU A 269 23.48 12.93 15.50
C GLU A 269 22.16 12.24 15.87
N GLN A 270 22.05 11.62 17.05
CA GLN A 270 20.79 10.99 17.47
C GLN A 270 19.67 12.03 17.65
N PHE A 271 20.04 13.24 18.09
CA PHE A 271 19.09 14.34 18.22
C PHE A 271 18.71 14.92 16.85
N ASN A 272 19.67 15.01 15.93
CA ASN A 272 19.41 15.38 14.54
C ASN A 272 18.43 14.39 13.89
N ASP A 273 18.66 13.08 14.04
CA ASP A 273 17.78 12.03 13.53
C ASP A 273 16.36 12.16 14.09
N TRP A 274 16.23 12.41 15.39
CA TRP A 274 14.92 12.58 16.02
C TRP A 274 14.17 13.83 15.50
N ILE A 275 14.86 14.97 15.38
CA ILE A 275 14.25 16.19 14.82
C ILE A 275 13.85 15.97 13.36
N ASN A 276 14.72 15.38 12.55
CA ASN A 276 14.47 15.12 11.14
C ASN A 276 13.28 14.18 10.95
N ARG A 277 13.19 13.12 11.77
CA ARG A 277 12.03 12.22 11.79
C ARG A 277 10.75 12.97 12.17
N SER A 278 10.77 13.73 13.26
CA SER A 278 9.60 14.49 13.73
C SER A 278 9.13 15.52 12.69
N ALA A 279 10.07 16.14 11.99
CA ALA A 279 9.81 17.07 10.90
C ALA A 279 9.15 16.39 9.70
N ALA A 280 9.61 15.19 9.33
CA ALA A 280 9.05 14.42 8.23
C ALA A 280 7.66 13.84 8.56
N ASP A 281 7.47 13.34 9.79
CA ASP A 281 6.18 12.85 10.27
C ASP A 281 5.13 13.97 10.28
N LEU A 282 5.50 15.18 10.72
CA LEU A 282 4.60 16.33 10.64
C LEU A 282 4.30 16.72 9.19
N ASN A 283 5.30 16.72 8.31
CA ASN A 283 5.10 17.04 6.89
C ASN A 283 4.10 16.06 6.23
N MET A 284 4.21 14.76 6.53
CA MET A 284 3.25 13.74 6.06
C MET A 284 1.81 14.07 6.46
N LEU A 285 1.61 14.62 7.67
CA LEU A 285 0.28 14.96 8.19
C LEU A 285 -0.32 16.23 7.60
N ILE A 286 0.46 17.06 6.89
CA ILE A 286 -0.05 18.28 6.27
C ILE A 286 -0.94 17.93 5.08
N SER A 287 -2.04 18.66 4.93
CA SER A 287 -2.93 18.57 3.78
C SER A 287 -3.37 19.96 3.37
N GLU A 288 -3.51 20.19 2.07
CA GLU A 288 -3.96 21.48 1.55
C GLU A 288 -5.48 21.61 1.76
N THR A 289 -5.88 22.71 2.38
CA THR A 289 -7.28 23.08 2.56
C THR A 289 -7.56 24.39 1.83
N HIS A 290 -8.83 24.81 1.75
CA HIS A 290 -9.15 26.13 1.19
C HIS A 290 -8.62 27.30 2.02
N TYR A 291 -8.20 27.07 3.26
CA TYR A 291 -7.52 28.05 4.11
C TYR A 291 -5.98 27.97 3.99
N GLY A 292 -5.46 27.01 3.21
CA GLY A 292 -4.04 26.71 3.09
C GLY A 292 -3.66 25.41 3.81
N PRO A 293 -2.36 25.17 4.03
CA PRO A 293 -1.87 23.92 4.58
C PRO A 293 -2.25 23.77 6.06
N TYR A 294 -2.82 22.61 6.40
CA TYR A 294 -3.27 22.29 7.75
C TYR A 294 -2.70 20.94 8.21
N PRO A 295 -2.12 20.83 9.41
CA PRO A 295 -1.64 19.55 9.94
C PRO A 295 -2.82 18.74 10.52
N TYR A 296 -3.07 17.56 9.96
CA TYR A 296 -4.09 16.65 10.50
C TYR A 296 -3.59 15.97 11.77
N ALA A 297 -4.52 15.52 12.62
CA ALA A 297 -4.17 15.00 13.94
C ALA A 297 -3.45 13.63 13.91
N GLY A 298 -3.62 12.85 12.83
CA GLY A 298 -2.84 11.62 12.65
C GLY A 298 -3.55 10.56 11.81
N VAL A 299 -2.78 9.72 11.13
CA VAL A 299 -3.31 8.53 10.45
C VAL A 299 -3.31 7.30 11.37
N PRO A 300 -4.28 6.38 11.20
CA PRO A 300 -5.39 6.45 10.25
C PRO A 300 -6.63 7.15 10.83
N TRP A 301 -6.73 7.24 12.16
CA TRP A 301 -8.00 7.49 12.86
C TRP A 301 -8.43 8.95 12.92
N PHE A 302 -7.51 9.87 12.71
CA PHE A 302 -7.72 11.31 12.85
C PHE A 302 -7.13 12.08 11.65
N SER A 303 -7.20 11.46 10.46
CA SER A 303 -6.76 12.08 9.20
C SER A 303 -7.80 13.09 8.71
N THR A 304 -8.02 14.13 9.51
CA THR A 304 -8.97 15.23 9.29
C THR A 304 -8.53 16.43 10.15
N PRO A 305 -9.01 17.66 9.88
CA PRO A 305 -8.72 18.80 10.74
C PRO A 305 -9.28 18.63 12.16
N PHE A 306 -8.43 18.85 13.17
CA PHE A 306 -8.81 18.95 14.58
C PHE A 306 -8.34 20.28 15.14
N GLY A 307 -9.27 21.16 15.50
CA GLY A 307 -8.97 22.54 15.89
C GLY A 307 -7.94 22.67 17.02
N ARG A 308 -8.09 21.89 18.10
CA ARG A 308 -7.13 21.91 19.22
C ARG A 308 -5.75 21.47 18.78
N ASP A 309 -5.67 20.34 18.09
CA ASP A 309 -4.39 19.72 17.75
C ASP A 309 -3.66 20.60 16.72
N GLY A 310 -4.39 21.11 15.72
CA GLY A 310 -3.88 22.08 14.75
C GLY A 310 -3.36 23.36 15.41
N ILE A 311 -4.14 24.02 16.28
CA ILE A 311 -3.72 25.28 16.94
C ILE A 311 -2.48 25.06 17.82
N ILE A 312 -2.42 23.97 18.59
CA ILE A 312 -1.25 23.66 19.42
C ILE A 312 -0.02 23.43 18.54
N THR A 313 -0.15 22.63 17.49
CA THR A 313 0.94 22.37 16.54
C THR A 313 1.39 23.66 15.85
N ALA A 314 0.47 24.50 15.38
CA ALA A 314 0.80 25.77 14.75
C ALA A 314 1.56 26.71 15.70
N LEU A 315 1.12 26.83 16.95
CA LEU A 315 1.80 27.65 17.97
C LEU A 315 3.20 27.12 18.29
N GLN A 316 3.36 25.80 18.49
CA GLN A 316 4.65 25.18 18.79
C GLN A 316 5.63 25.22 17.61
N TYR A 317 5.11 25.17 16.38
CA TYR A 317 5.91 25.13 15.15
C TYR A 317 6.12 26.50 14.49
N LEU A 318 5.49 27.55 15.03
CA LEU A 318 5.51 28.90 14.46
C LEU A 318 6.93 29.42 14.21
N TRP A 319 7.87 29.15 15.13
CA TRP A 319 9.24 29.62 15.03
C TRP A 319 10.06 28.89 13.95
N LEU A 320 9.69 27.64 13.60
CA LEU A 320 10.34 26.84 12.56
C LEU A 320 9.73 27.04 11.18
N SER A 321 8.41 27.18 11.14
CA SER A 321 7.63 27.12 9.91
C SER A 321 6.38 28.01 10.00
N PRO A 322 6.54 29.34 9.99
CA PRO A 322 5.43 30.28 10.20
C PRO A 322 4.30 30.16 9.18
N TRP A 323 4.59 29.64 7.99
CA TRP A 323 3.60 29.45 6.93
C TRP A 323 2.57 28.37 7.27
N LEU A 324 2.92 27.38 8.09
CA LEU A 324 1.97 26.36 8.55
C LEU A 324 0.90 26.99 9.44
N ALA A 325 1.29 27.94 10.29
CA ALA A 325 0.35 28.64 11.16
C ALA A 325 -0.67 29.47 10.39
N LYS A 326 -0.35 29.95 9.17
CA LYS A 326 -1.30 30.73 8.35
C LYS A 326 -2.51 29.93 7.89
N GLY A 327 -2.38 28.61 7.70
CA GLY A 327 -3.50 27.75 7.34
C GLY A 327 -4.36 27.36 8.55
N VAL A 328 -3.87 27.63 9.77
CA VAL A 328 -4.50 27.20 11.04
C VAL A 328 -5.13 28.36 11.82
N LEU A 329 -4.48 29.52 11.86
CA LEU A 329 -4.84 30.70 12.68
C LEU A 329 -5.63 31.74 11.88
#